data_AF-A0A6L5R6A7-F1
#
_entry.id   AF-A0A6L5R6A7-F1
#
_cell.length_a   1.000
_cell.length_b   1.000
_cell.length_c   1.000
_cell.angle_alpha   90.00
_cell.angle_beta   90.00
_cell.angle_gamma   90.00
#
_symmetry.space_group_name_H-M   'P 1'
#
loop_
_entity.id
_entity.type
_entity.pdbx_description
1 polymer ?
#
loop_
_entity_poly.entity_id
_entity_poly.type
_entity_poly.pdbx_seq_one_letter_code
_entity_poly.pdbx_strand_id
1 'polypeptide(L)' 'MTERWRRVRCPRCGETSAALVAVVPTMGDAGLAVIDYRCPSGCRHDDVHDGVDEALGIRHALG' A
#
# COMPACT_ATOMS: atom_id res chain seq x y z
N MET A 1 1.50 -16.18 -6.41
CA MET A 1 1.52 -14.80 -5.86
C MET A 1 0.33 -14.08 -6.47
N THR A 2 -0.57 -13.52 -5.66
CA THR A 2 -1.80 -12.88 -6.16
C THR A 2 -1.66 -11.37 -5.98
N GLU A 3 -1.80 -10.65 -7.08
CA GLU A 3 -1.73 -9.19 -7.14
C GLU A 3 -3.13 -8.61 -7.30
N ARG A 4 -3.43 -7.53 -6.58
CA ARG A 4 -4.72 -6.85 -6.68
C ARG A 4 -4.58 -5.34 -6.51
N TRP A 5 -5.20 -4.60 -7.43
CA TRP A 5 -5.37 -3.16 -7.29
C TRP A 5 -6.38 -2.81 -6.20
N ARG A 6 -5.99 -1.90 -5.32
CA ARG A 6 -6.80 -1.31 -4.26
C ARG A 6 -6.87 0.19 -4.46
N ARG A 7 -8.03 0.78 -4.20
CA ARG A 7 -8.19 2.23 -4.13
C ARG A 7 -7.91 2.69 -2.71
N VAL A 8 -7.08 3.72 -2.56
CA VAL A 8 -6.70 4.32 -1.28
C VAL A 8 -6.77 5.83 -1.40
N ARG A 9 -7.05 6.52 -0.29
CA ARG A 9 -6.91 7.98 -0.23
C ARG A 9 -5.43 8.31 -0.07
N CYS A 10 -4.88 9.15 -0.95
CA CYS A 10 -3.52 9.65 -0.77
C CYS A 10 -3.48 10.50 0.51
N PRO A 11 -2.64 10.18 1.50
CA PRO A 11 -2.59 10.94 2.75
C PRO A 11 -2.00 12.35 2.56
N ARG A 12 -1.26 12.57 1.47
CA ARG A 12 -0.63 13.87 1.18
C ARG A 12 -1.54 14.86 0.46
N CYS A 13 -2.24 14.44 -0.59
CA CYS A 13 -3.08 15.33 -1.40
C CYS A 13 -4.60 15.08 -1.24
N GLY A 14 -5.00 13.99 -0.56
CA GLY A 14 -6.40 13.65 -0.31
C GLY A 14 -7.16 13.03 -1.50
N GLU A 15 -6.55 12.95 -2.68
CA GLU A 15 -7.15 12.33 -3.86
C GLU A 15 -7.24 10.81 -3.77
N THR A 16 -8.12 10.22 -4.58
CA THR A 16 -8.21 8.76 -4.70
C THR A 16 -7.08 8.25 -5.60
N SER A 17 -6.18 7.48 -5.00
CA SER A 17 -5.03 6.84 -5.63
C SER A 17 -5.24 5.33 -5.75
N ALA A 18 -4.45 4.69 -6.61
CA ALA A 18 -4.46 3.24 -6.79
C ALA A 18 -3.14 2.64 -6.31
N ALA A 19 -3.22 1.62 -5.45
CA ALA A 19 -2.09 0.85 -4.98
C ALA A 19 -2.22 -0.61 -5.47
N LEU A 20 -1.19 -1.14 -6.11
CA LEU A 20 -1.08 -2.56 -6.46
C LEU A 20 -0.49 -3.29 -5.27
N VAL A 21 -1.26 -4.22 -4.71
CA VAL A 21 -0.85 -4.97 -3.52
C VAL A 21 -0.64 -6.43 -3.90
N ALA A 22 0.48 -7.02 -3.51
CA ALA A 22 0.69 -8.47 -3.57
C ALA A 22 0.56 -9.09 -2.19
N VAL A 23 0.04 -10.32 -2.19
CA VAL A 23 0.16 -11.23 -1.05
C VAL A 23 1.53 -11.89 -1.11
N VAL A 24 2.37 -11.61 -0.11
CA VAL A 24 3.68 -12.22 0.08
C VAL A 24 3.53 -13.29 1.16
N PRO A 25 3.71 -14.59 0.83
CA PRO A 25 3.76 -15.63 1.85
C PRO A 25 5.04 -15.45 2.65
N THR A 26 4.97 -14.91 3.87
CA THR A 26 6.06 -15.00 4.83
C THR A 26 5.86 -16.24 5.71
N MET A 27 6.94 -16.78 6.28
CA MET A 27 6.98 -18.06 7.03
C MET A 27 6.21 -18.04 8.37
N GLY A 28 5.06 -17.37 8.45
CA GLY A 28 4.27 -17.25 9.67
C GLY A 28 2.93 -16.52 9.49
N ASP A 29 2.84 -15.57 8.55
CA ASP A 29 1.61 -14.81 8.26
C ASP A 29 1.53 -14.43 6.77
N ALA A 30 0.32 -14.25 6.24
CA ALA A 30 0.17 -13.70 4.89
C ALA A 30 0.37 -12.17 4.95
N GLY A 31 1.60 -11.71 4.65
CA GLY A 31 1.92 -10.29 4.54
C GLY A 31 1.35 -9.69 3.25
N LEU A 32 0.93 -8.43 3.31
CA LEU A 32 0.59 -7.63 2.14
C LEU A 32 1.75 -6.67 1.87
N ALA A 33 2.12 -6.53 0.61
CA ALA A 33 3.16 -5.57 0.18
C ALA A 33 2.63 -4.74 -0.99
N VAL A 34 2.88 -3.43 -0.97
CA VAL A 34 2.60 -2.55 -2.10
C VAL A 34 3.74 -2.65 -3.12
N ILE A 35 3.40 -2.93 -4.38
CA ILE A 35 4.37 -3.08 -5.48
C ILE A 35 4.35 -1.86 -6.41
N ASP A 36 3.18 -1.29 -6.64
CA ASP A 36 3.01 -0.11 -7.50
C ASP A 36 2.00 0.85 -6.85
N TYR A 37 2.18 2.14 -7.07
CA TYR A 37 1.33 3.19 -6.53
C TYR A 37 1.19 4.32 -7.53
N ARG A 38 -0.06 4.70 -7.79
CA ARG A 38 -0.42 5.72 -8.77
C ARG A 38 -1.34 6.75 -8.13
N CYS A 39 -0.80 7.93 -7.90
CA CYS A 39 -1.53 9.11 -7.48
C CYS A 39 -1.75 10.03 -8.69
N PRO A 40 -2.99 10.48 -9.00
CA PRO A 40 -3.23 11.39 -10.12
C PRO A 40 -2.54 12.75 -9.93
N SER A 41 -2.42 13.22 -8.69
CA SER A 41 -1.65 14.43 -8.36
C SER A 41 -0.12 14.25 -8.41
N GLY A 42 0.39 13.06 -8.73
CA GLY A 42 1.83 12.79 -8.85
C GLY A 42 2.59 12.60 -7.52
N CYS A 43 1.90 12.38 -6.40
CA CYS A 43 2.58 12.03 -5.15
C CYS A 43 3.33 10.70 -5.27
N ARG A 44 4.58 10.66 -4.81
CA ARG A 44 5.40 9.43 -4.78
C ARG A 44 4.98 8.53 -3.64
N HIS A 45 5.03 7.22 -3.86
CA HIS A 45 4.75 6.22 -2.82
C HIS A 45 5.67 6.40 -1.62
N ASP A 46 6.96 6.63 -1.86
CA ASP A 46 7.99 6.79 -0.82
C ASP A 46 7.63 7.87 0.22
N ASP A 47 6.94 8.93 -0.22
CA ASP A 47 6.53 10.04 0.65
C ASP A 47 5.27 9.73 1.48
N VAL A 48 4.52 8.69 1.12
CA VAL A 48 3.20 8.36 1.67
C VAL A 48 3.08 6.91 2.12
N HIS A 49 4.18 6.16 2.15
CA HIS A 49 4.16 4.70 2.33
C HIS A 49 3.49 4.31 3.64
N ASP A 50 3.88 4.95 4.76
CA ASP A 50 3.31 4.65 6.08
C ASP A 50 1.78 4.79 6.10
N GLY A 51 1.26 5.89 5.55
CA GLY A 51 -0.18 6.16 5.51
C GLY A 51 -0.93 5.26 4.53
N VAL A 52 -0.29 4.85 3.43
CA VAL A 52 -0.88 3.90 2.47
C VAL A 52 -0.93 2.50 3.08
N ASP A 53 0.14 2.08 3.76
CA ASP A 53 0.23 0.78 4.43
C ASP A 53 -0.79 0.68 5.57
N GLU A 54 -0.91 1.73 6.39
CA GLU A 54 -1.96 1.83 7.41
C GLU A 54 -3.37 1.74 6.80
N ALA A 55 -3.64 2.50 5.73
CA ALA A 55 -4.95 2.49 5.06
C ALA A 55 -5.28 1.13 4.41
N LEU A 56 -4.27 0.36 4.03
CA LEU A 56 -4.40 -1.00 3.50
C LEU A 56 -4.44 -2.07 4.60
N GLY A 57 -4.27 -1.69 5.87
CA GLY A 57 -4.20 -2.61 6.99
C GLY A 57 -2.93 -3.47 6.99
N ILE A 58 -1.89 -3.02 6.29
CA ILE A 58 -0.57 -3.65 6.27
C ILE A 58 0.08 -3.35 7.61
N ARG A 59 -0.04 -4.28 8.55
CA ARG A 59 0.61 -4.15 9.86
C ARG A 59 2.06 -4.56 9.71
N HIS A 60 2.97 -3.60 9.83
CA HIS A 60 4.36 -3.92 10.09
C HIS A 60 4.40 -4.50 11.50
N ALA A 61 4.65 -5.81 11.61
CA ALA A 61 4.95 -6.44 12.89
C ALA A 61 6.31 -5.91 13.37
N LEU A 62 6.33 -4.70 13.90
CA LEU A 62 7.40 -4.20 14.74
C LEU A 62 7.22 -4.87 16.10
N GLY A 63 7.80 -6.06 16.22
CA GLY A 63 8.12 -6.74 17.48
C GLY A 63 9.63 -6.79 17.61
#